data_AF-A0A944G386-F1
#
_entry.id   AF-A0A944G386-F1
#
_cell.length_a   1.000
_cell.length_b   1.000
_cell.length_c   1.000
_cell.angle_alpha   90.00
_cell.angle_beta   90.00
_cell.angle_gamma   90.00
#
_symmetry.space_group_name_H-M   'P 1'
#
loop_
_entity.id
_entity.type
_entity.pdbx_description
1 polymer ?
#
loop_
_entity_poly.entity_id
_entity_poly.type
_entity_poly.pdbx_seq_one_letter_code
_entity_poly.pdbx_strand_id
1 'polypeptide(L)'
;MLSIAKDKIDSLFELIGSAQPLYLPVDNNSGKADFARWEKGTKLSESLKTTRSAKDFFFPKTEHMVSYELNGQEVKVVDPRKEVEDFVIFGVRACDAKGFTAIDNVYLNMDPVDSYYKNRREHGTVIVLACNDPAKTCFCSTFGIDASLAASPAGGDVSCWLADGKYFFQANTDKGKKFIENAKAALTDSADAAVEEVKKDIKAKVEAQPFAHLDLSKFQGKDMLKIFNSKVWDKVSEPCVGCGTCTYVCPTCMCFDVRDFDTGNGVRQIRCWDSCMYNDFTQMAAENPRHTQKERSRQRFMHKLMYYPMAHEGMYSCVGCGRCVENCPVNMNIVKVIKAINESDDI
;
A
#
# COMPACT_ATOMS: atom_id res chain seq x y z
N MET A 1 -15.15 -24.45 -3.36
CA MET A 1 -13.98 -23.55 -3.33
C MET A 1 -12.74 -24.37 -3.03
N LEU A 2 -11.58 -24.04 -3.61
CA LEU A 2 -10.35 -24.78 -3.33
C LEU A 2 -9.75 -24.37 -2.00
N SER A 3 -9.24 -25.33 -1.24
CA SER A 3 -8.69 -25.09 0.09
C SER A 3 -7.53 -26.01 0.46
N ILE A 4 -6.79 -25.63 1.49
CA ILE A 4 -5.74 -26.42 2.14
C ILE A 4 -5.84 -26.23 3.66
N ALA A 5 -5.55 -27.29 4.43
CA ALA A 5 -5.52 -27.19 5.88
C ALA A 5 -4.39 -26.26 6.37
N LYS A 6 -4.63 -25.50 7.45
CA LYS A 6 -3.69 -24.51 8.02
C LYS A 6 -2.35 -25.16 8.37
N ASP A 7 -2.37 -26.37 8.92
CA ASP A 7 -1.18 -27.16 9.26
C ASP A 7 -0.39 -27.67 8.04
N LYS A 8 -1.01 -27.65 6.86
CA LYS A 8 -0.40 -28.03 5.58
C LYS A 8 -0.05 -26.83 4.69
N ILE A 9 -0.26 -25.59 5.14
CA ILE A 9 -0.03 -24.41 4.30
C ILE A 9 1.42 -24.31 3.79
N ASP A 10 2.39 -24.80 4.57
CA ASP A 10 3.80 -24.82 4.20
C ASP A 10 4.06 -25.66 2.93
N SER A 11 3.26 -26.70 2.64
CA SER A 11 3.44 -27.48 1.41
C SER A 11 3.01 -26.71 0.17
N LEU A 12 2.00 -25.83 0.29
CA LEU A 12 1.64 -24.90 -0.77
C LEU A 12 2.77 -23.90 -1.03
N PHE A 13 3.39 -23.38 0.04
CA PHE A 13 4.52 -22.47 -0.09
C PHE A 13 5.75 -23.15 -0.70
N GLU A 14 6.05 -24.40 -0.33
CA GLU A 14 7.14 -25.18 -0.95
C GLU A 14 6.87 -25.45 -2.43
N LEU A 15 5.63 -25.78 -2.80
CA LEU A 15 5.23 -25.98 -4.19
C LEU A 15 5.43 -24.72 -5.04
N ILE A 16 4.94 -23.57 -4.56
CA ILE A 16 5.04 -22.31 -5.32
C ILE A 16 6.47 -21.77 -5.31
N GLY A 17 7.10 -21.71 -4.12
CA GLY A 17 8.40 -21.11 -3.90
C GLY A 17 9.56 -21.87 -4.57
N SER A 18 9.36 -23.16 -4.87
CA SER A 18 10.30 -23.95 -5.68
C SER A 18 10.18 -23.67 -7.19
N ALA A 19 9.05 -23.12 -7.64
CA ALA A 19 8.79 -22.85 -9.05
C ALA A 19 9.06 -21.39 -9.45
N GLN A 20 8.81 -20.44 -8.54
CA GLN A 20 8.99 -19.00 -8.77
C GLN A 20 9.17 -18.26 -7.43
N PRO A 21 9.69 -17.02 -7.43
CA PRO A 21 9.76 -16.23 -6.21
C PRO A 21 8.39 -16.08 -5.54
N LEU A 22 8.34 -16.49 -4.28
CA LEU A 22 7.19 -16.33 -3.40
C LEU A 22 7.58 -15.39 -2.26
N TYR A 23 6.71 -14.47 -1.91
CA TYR A 23 6.89 -13.56 -0.77
C TYR A 23 5.76 -13.69 0.22
N LEU A 24 6.11 -13.79 1.51
CA LEU A 24 5.19 -13.99 2.63
C LEU A 24 5.45 -12.94 3.72
N PRO A 25 4.46 -12.58 4.54
CA PRO A 25 4.69 -11.95 5.83
C PRO A 25 5.45 -12.91 6.75
N VAL A 26 6.59 -12.47 7.28
CA VAL A 26 7.46 -13.23 8.19
C VAL A 26 7.78 -12.35 9.40
N ASP A 27 7.79 -12.94 10.59
CA ASP A 27 8.14 -12.21 11.81
C ASP A 27 9.60 -11.75 11.76
N ASN A 28 9.82 -10.49 12.12
CA ASN A 28 11.12 -9.87 12.24
C ASN A 28 11.56 -9.81 13.71
N ASN A 29 12.82 -9.46 13.94
CA ASN A 29 13.42 -9.41 15.28
C ASN A 29 12.82 -8.31 16.19
N SER A 30 11.92 -7.47 15.68
CA SER A 30 11.24 -6.41 16.45
C SER A 30 9.85 -6.80 16.93
N GLY A 31 9.42 -8.05 16.72
CA GLY A 31 8.07 -8.51 17.06
C GLY A 31 6.99 -7.96 16.11
N LYS A 32 7.38 -7.53 14.91
CA LYS A 32 6.48 -7.16 13.81
C LYS A 32 6.69 -8.13 12.65
N ALA A 33 5.86 -8.04 11.62
CA ALA A 33 6.09 -8.77 10.37
C ALA A 33 6.64 -7.88 9.27
N ASP A 34 7.47 -8.43 8.40
CA ASP A 34 7.84 -7.83 7.11
C ASP A 34 7.60 -8.84 6.00
N PHE A 35 7.39 -8.34 4.79
CA PHE A 35 7.41 -9.23 3.63
C PHE A 35 8.85 -9.70 3.37
N ALA A 36 9.04 -11.00 3.29
CA ALA A 36 10.32 -11.62 2.96
C ALA A 36 10.13 -12.67 1.86
N ARG A 37 11.19 -12.93 1.08
CA ARG A 37 11.21 -14.03 0.13
C ARG A 37 11.12 -15.33 0.90
N TRP A 38 10.28 -16.25 0.44
CA TRP A 38 10.18 -17.59 0.99
C TRP A 38 11.44 -18.38 0.65
N GLU A 39 11.95 -19.08 1.66
CA GLU A 39 12.95 -20.13 1.56
C GLU A 39 12.46 -21.34 2.37
N LYS A 40 13.09 -22.50 2.18
CA LYS A 40 12.69 -23.70 2.91
C LYS A 40 12.82 -23.47 4.43
N GLY A 41 11.70 -23.62 5.13
CA GLY A 41 11.60 -23.39 6.58
C GLY A 41 11.10 -22.00 6.97
N THR A 42 10.89 -21.07 6.02
CA THR A 42 10.20 -19.81 6.28
C THR A 42 8.81 -20.06 6.84
N LYS A 43 8.46 -19.34 7.91
CA LYS A 43 7.15 -19.44 8.56
C LYS A 43 6.32 -18.19 8.28
N LEU A 44 5.06 -18.41 7.94
CA LEU A 44 4.08 -17.34 7.80
C LEU A 44 3.81 -16.71 9.18
N SER A 45 3.93 -15.40 9.25
CA SER A 45 3.57 -14.62 10.44
C SER A 45 2.06 -14.65 10.70
N GLU A 46 1.68 -14.70 11.99
CA GLU A 46 0.30 -14.50 12.42
C GLU A 46 -0.10 -13.01 12.53
N SER A 47 0.85 -12.09 12.31
CA SER A 47 0.59 -10.65 12.35
C SER A 47 -0.45 -10.23 11.30
N LEU A 48 -1.41 -9.40 11.70
CA LEU A 48 -2.40 -8.86 10.77
C LEU A 48 -1.74 -8.03 9.66
N LYS A 49 -0.77 -7.18 10.00
CA LYS A 49 -0.13 -6.27 9.04
C LYS A 49 1.38 -6.41 9.13
N THR A 50 2.04 -6.35 7.98
CA THR A 50 3.47 -6.06 7.89
C THR A 50 3.75 -4.59 8.21
N THR A 51 4.98 -4.29 8.65
CA THR A 51 5.44 -2.93 8.98
C THR A 51 5.27 -1.98 7.79
N ARG A 52 5.64 -2.45 6.59
CA ARG A 52 5.45 -1.73 5.33
C ARG A 52 4.41 -2.43 4.47
N SER A 53 3.64 -1.65 3.72
CA SER A 53 2.64 -2.17 2.79
C SER A 53 3.29 -2.97 1.65
N ALA A 54 2.49 -3.77 0.96
CA ALA A 54 2.94 -4.49 -0.24
C ALA A 54 3.31 -3.58 -1.45
N LYS A 55 3.24 -2.25 -1.34
CA LYS A 55 3.64 -1.33 -2.43
C LYS A 55 5.10 -1.50 -2.85
N ASP A 56 5.98 -1.91 -1.94
CA ASP A 56 7.41 -2.11 -2.15
C ASP A 56 7.73 -3.05 -3.32
N PHE A 57 6.83 -3.99 -3.61
CA PHE A 57 6.98 -4.95 -4.69
C PHE A 57 6.82 -4.34 -6.08
N PHE A 58 6.11 -3.22 -6.18
CA PHE A 58 5.82 -2.57 -7.45
C PHE A 58 6.52 -1.22 -7.56
N PHE A 59 6.67 -0.53 -6.43
CA PHE A 59 7.34 0.75 -6.30
C PHE A 59 8.46 0.64 -5.25
N PRO A 60 9.66 0.15 -5.61
CA PRO A 60 10.75 -0.09 -4.66
C PRO A 60 11.30 1.23 -4.08
N LYS A 61 11.92 1.14 -2.90
CA LYS A 61 12.51 2.31 -2.21
C LYS A 61 13.54 3.05 -3.03
N THR A 62 14.31 2.32 -3.82
CA THR A 62 15.39 2.82 -4.66
C THR A 62 15.36 2.06 -5.97
N GLU A 63 15.57 2.77 -7.07
CA GLU A 63 15.57 2.18 -8.40
C GLU A 63 16.58 2.88 -9.31
N HIS A 64 17.44 2.10 -9.95
CA HIS A 64 18.38 2.60 -10.93
C HIS A 64 17.63 2.90 -12.24
N MET A 65 17.60 4.17 -12.62
CA MET A 65 16.78 4.66 -13.74
C MET A 65 17.58 4.72 -15.05
N VAL A 66 18.81 5.18 -15.00
CA VAL A 66 19.69 5.32 -16.17
C VAL A 66 21.13 5.52 -15.70
N SER A 67 22.10 5.03 -16.47
CA SER A 67 23.51 5.43 -16.33
C SER A 67 23.98 6.15 -17.58
N TYR A 68 24.82 7.15 -17.41
CA TYR A 68 25.53 7.86 -18.46
C TYR A 68 27.02 7.56 -18.30
N GLU A 69 27.58 6.77 -19.20
CA GLU A 69 29.01 6.45 -19.23
C GLU A 69 29.72 7.47 -20.12
N LEU A 70 30.78 8.10 -19.59
CA LEU A 70 31.59 9.10 -20.28
C LEU A 70 32.91 8.50 -20.73
N ASN A 71 33.20 8.61 -22.04
CA ASN A 71 34.49 8.28 -22.62
C ASN A 71 34.99 9.47 -23.45
N GLY A 72 35.77 10.37 -22.82
CA GLY A 72 36.14 11.64 -23.43
C GLY A 72 34.92 12.53 -23.66
N GLN A 73 34.60 12.81 -24.92
CA GLN A 73 33.40 13.58 -25.31
C GLN A 73 32.20 12.68 -25.66
N GLU A 74 32.37 11.36 -25.72
CA GLU A 74 31.29 10.43 -26.00
C GLU A 74 30.49 10.15 -24.73
N VAL A 75 29.16 10.26 -24.84
CA VAL A 75 28.20 9.91 -23.78
C VAL A 75 27.42 8.69 -24.23
N LYS A 76 27.57 7.58 -23.52
CA LYS A 76 26.78 6.36 -23.74
C LYS A 76 25.69 6.26 -22.68
N VAL A 77 24.44 6.24 -23.13
CA VAL A 77 23.27 6.01 -22.26
C VAL A 77 23.10 4.51 -22.07
N VAL A 78 23.10 4.07 -20.81
CA VAL A 78 22.88 2.67 -20.42
C VAL A 78 21.54 2.58 -19.72
N ASP A 79 20.62 1.86 -20.34
CA ASP A 79 19.33 1.50 -19.76
C ASP A 79 19.48 0.26 -18.86
N PRO A 80 19.28 0.38 -17.54
CA PRO A 80 19.42 -0.74 -16.63
C PRO A 80 18.16 -1.62 -16.57
N ARG A 81 17.08 -1.27 -17.27
CA ARG A 81 15.83 -2.03 -17.27
C ARG A 81 16.08 -3.46 -17.74
N LYS A 82 15.50 -4.38 -16.99
CA LYS A 82 15.38 -5.80 -17.32
C LYS A 82 13.95 -6.22 -17.04
N GLU A 83 13.43 -7.13 -17.84
CA GLU A 83 12.18 -7.80 -17.51
C GLU A 83 12.35 -8.50 -16.16
N VAL A 84 11.39 -8.30 -15.24
CA VAL A 84 11.44 -9.00 -13.96
C VAL A 84 10.83 -10.39 -14.14
N GLU A 85 11.23 -11.36 -13.32
CA GLU A 85 10.60 -12.67 -13.31
C GLU A 85 9.18 -12.61 -12.73
N ASP A 86 8.28 -13.52 -13.15
CA ASP A 86 6.97 -13.74 -12.51
C ASP A 86 7.17 -14.03 -11.02
N PHE A 87 6.35 -13.43 -10.15
CA PHE A 87 6.43 -13.65 -8.71
C PHE A 87 5.08 -13.60 -8.02
N VAL A 88 4.99 -14.21 -6.84
CA VAL A 88 3.76 -14.28 -6.03
C VAL A 88 3.95 -13.57 -4.71
N ILE A 89 2.98 -12.74 -4.33
CA ILE A 89 2.90 -12.12 -3.00
C ILE A 89 1.68 -12.69 -2.28
N PHE A 90 1.90 -13.46 -1.23
CA PHE A 90 0.83 -13.99 -0.38
C PHE A 90 0.60 -13.10 0.84
N GLY A 91 -0.63 -13.02 1.33
CA GLY A 91 -0.94 -12.34 2.59
C GLY A 91 -1.07 -10.81 2.46
N VAL A 92 -1.27 -10.30 1.24
CA VAL A 92 -1.59 -8.88 1.02
C VAL A 92 -2.96 -8.58 1.63
N ARG A 93 -3.14 -7.40 2.24
CA ARG A 93 -4.45 -7.00 2.79
C ARG A 93 -5.26 -6.20 1.79
N ALA A 94 -6.59 -6.23 1.89
CA ALA A 94 -7.49 -5.50 1.00
C ALA A 94 -7.13 -4.00 0.87
N CYS A 95 -6.72 -3.38 1.97
CA CYS A 95 -6.30 -1.98 1.98
C CYS A 95 -4.96 -1.75 1.26
N ASP A 96 -4.00 -2.68 1.32
CA ASP A 96 -2.76 -2.60 0.55
C ASP A 96 -3.04 -2.81 -0.94
N ALA A 97 -3.90 -3.79 -1.28
CA ALA A 97 -4.32 -4.08 -2.64
C ALA A 97 -5.05 -2.88 -3.29
N LYS A 98 -5.99 -2.24 -2.57
CA LYS A 98 -6.62 -0.98 -3.00
C LYS A 98 -5.60 0.16 -3.13
N GLY A 99 -4.52 0.11 -2.35
CA GLY A 99 -3.41 1.04 -2.45
C GLY A 99 -2.75 1.03 -3.83
N PHE A 100 -2.65 -0.14 -4.46
CA PHE A 100 -2.12 -0.26 -5.81
C PHE A 100 -2.92 0.54 -6.82
N THR A 101 -4.26 0.55 -6.74
CA THR A 101 -5.09 1.38 -7.64
C THR A 101 -4.69 2.86 -7.58
N ALA A 102 -4.35 3.38 -6.40
CA ALA A 102 -3.95 4.78 -6.27
C ALA A 102 -2.59 5.07 -6.94
N ILE A 103 -1.68 4.09 -6.91
CA ILE A 103 -0.37 4.17 -7.56
C ILE A 103 -0.51 3.92 -9.07
N ASP A 104 -1.28 2.92 -9.49
CA ASP A 104 -1.62 2.59 -10.87
C ASP A 104 -2.18 3.83 -11.59
N ASN A 105 -3.03 4.61 -10.92
CA ASN A 105 -3.55 5.88 -11.46
C ASN A 105 -2.48 6.89 -11.87
N VAL A 106 -1.32 6.90 -11.21
CA VAL A 106 -0.23 7.84 -11.51
C VAL A 106 0.83 7.23 -12.41
N TYR A 107 1.15 5.95 -12.22
CA TYR A 107 2.26 5.31 -12.92
C TYR A 107 1.84 4.51 -14.16
N LEU A 108 0.57 4.14 -14.30
CA LEU A 108 0.05 3.38 -15.44
C LEU A 108 -1.03 4.13 -16.23
N ASN A 109 -1.85 4.93 -15.56
CA ASN A 109 -3.01 5.58 -16.20
C ASN A 109 -2.74 7.04 -16.60
N MET A 110 -1.55 7.56 -16.33
CA MET A 110 -1.07 8.84 -16.85
C MET A 110 -0.05 8.62 -17.96
N ASP A 111 0.09 9.60 -18.84
CA ASP A 111 1.07 9.63 -19.91
C ASP A 111 2.23 10.58 -19.53
N PRO A 112 3.51 10.14 -19.59
CA PRO A 112 3.97 8.80 -19.95
C PRO A 112 3.77 7.74 -18.86
N VAL A 113 3.55 6.50 -19.30
CA VAL A 113 3.52 5.32 -18.44
C VAL A 113 4.93 5.04 -17.89
N ASP A 114 5.01 4.73 -16.60
CA ASP A 114 6.25 4.30 -15.97
C ASP A 114 6.52 2.83 -16.28
N SER A 115 7.49 2.59 -17.17
CA SER A 115 7.86 1.23 -17.61
C SER A 115 8.37 0.33 -16.48
N TYR A 116 9.01 0.91 -15.45
CA TYR A 116 9.56 0.13 -14.34
C TYR A 116 8.44 -0.42 -13.46
N TYR A 117 7.48 0.43 -13.13
CA TYR A 117 6.30 0.06 -12.36
C TYR A 117 5.42 -0.91 -13.14
N LYS A 118 5.18 -0.64 -14.43
CA LYS A 118 4.42 -1.52 -15.34
C LYS A 118 4.97 -2.94 -15.37
N ASN A 119 6.26 -3.08 -15.64
CA ASN A 119 6.94 -4.37 -15.68
C ASN A 119 6.68 -5.18 -14.40
N ARG A 120 6.82 -4.57 -13.20
CA ARG A 120 6.53 -5.28 -11.94
C ARG A 120 5.05 -5.62 -11.75
N ARG A 121 4.13 -4.70 -12.10
CA ARG A 121 2.68 -4.96 -11.99
C ARG A 121 2.22 -6.06 -12.94
N GLU A 122 2.85 -6.22 -14.09
CA GLU A 122 2.58 -7.28 -15.07
C GLU A 122 3.08 -8.66 -14.61
N HIS A 123 4.17 -8.74 -13.84
CA HIS A 123 4.74 -10.02 -13.37
C HIS A 123 4.29 -10.44 -11.96
N GLY A 124 3.86 -9.50 -11.12
CA GLY A 124 3.38 -9.81 -9.78
C GLY A 124 1.97 -10.40 -9.79
N THR A 125 1.79 -11.51 -9.07
CA THR A 125 0.48 -12.10 -8.72
C THR A 125 0.19 -11.85 -7.24
N VAL A 126 -0.94 -11.18 -6.96
CA VAL A 126 -1.31 -10.72 -5.62
C VAL A 126 -2.39 -11.61 -5.01
N ILE A 127 -2.06 -12.27 -3.90
CA ILE A 127 -3.03 -13.04 -3.11
C ILE A 127 -3.42 -12.23 -1.88
N VAL A 128 -4.69 -11.82 -1.83
CA VAL A 128 -5.26 -10.99 -0.79
C VAL A 128 -5.87 -11.85 0.31
N LEU A 129 -5.42 -11.71 1.55
CA LEU A 129 -5.91 -12.45 2.71
C LEU A 129 -6.87 -11.59 3.53
N ALA A 130 -8.08 -12.11 3.74
CA ALA A 130 -9.11 -11.49 4.57
C ALA A 130 -8.61 -11.21 6.00
N CYS A 131 -9.14 -10.18 6.64
CA CYS A 131 -8.73 -9.76 7.98
C CYS A 131 -9.64 -10.36 9.05
N ASN A 132 -9.38 -11.60 9.47
CA ASN A 132 -10.15 -12.27 10.53
C ASN A 132 -10.31 -11.43 11.80
N ASP A 133 -9.24 -10.71 12.20
CA ASP A 133 -9.23 -9.85 13.37
C ASP A 133 -8.64 -8.47 13.01
N PRO A 134 -9.48 -7.52 12.58
CA PRO A 134 -9.03 -6.16 12.28
C PRO A 134 -8.48 -5.45 13.53
N ALA A 135 -7.37 -4.74 13.38
CA ALA A 135 -6.78 -3.97 14.48
C ALA A 135 -7.62 -2.71 14.80
N LYS A 136 -7.60 -2.27 16.07
CA LYS A 136 -8.29 -1.06 16.56
C LYS A 136 -7.94 0.23 15.81
N THR A 137 -6.79 0.25 15.13
CA THR A 137 -6.34 1.36 14.30
C THR A 137 -6.96 1.40 12.90
N CYS A 138 -7.69 0.36 12.50
CA CYS A 138 -8.21 0.20 11.14
C CYS A 138 -9.54 0.95 10.97
N PHE A 139 -9.73 1.52 9.77
CA PHE A 139 -10.91 2.26 9.34
C PHE A 139 -11.07 2.16 7.82
N CYS A 140 -10.76 1.00 7.26
CA CYS A 140 -10.80 0.78 5.82
C CYS A 140 -12.23 0.80 5.25
N SER A 141 -13.23 0.43 6.07
CA SER A 141 -14.66 0.51 5.72
C SER A 141 -15.12 1.94 5.42
N THR A 142 -14.57 2.94 6.11
CA THR A 142 -14.80 4.37 5.80
C THR A 142 -14.47 4.73 4.35
N PHE A 143 -13.52 4.03 3.73
CA PHE A 143 -13.12 4.23 2.34
C PHE A 143 -13.72 3.18 1.38
N GLY A 144 -14.77 2.47 1.81
CA GLY A 144 -15.46 1.46 1.01
C GLY A 144 -14.66 0.18 0.77
N ILE A 145 -13.66 -0.10 1.60
CA ILE A 145 -12.79 -1.28 1.45
C ILE A 145 -13.30 -2.39 2.36
N ASP A 146 -13.71 -3.50 1.73
CA ASP A 146 -14.22 -4.68 2.40
C ASP A 146 -13.09 -5.62 2.86
N ALA A 147 -12.79 -5.59 4.16
CA ALA A 147 -11.76 -6.45 4.75
C ALA A 147 -12.14 -7.95 4.79
N SER A 148 -13.41 -8.27 4.55
CA SER A 148 -13.91 -9.64 4.44
C SER A 148 -13.76 -10.23 3.03
N LEU A 149 -13.38 -9.41 2.04
CA LEU A 149 -13.29 -9.80 0.63
C LEU A 149 -14.60 -10.37 0.05
N ALA A 150 -15.76 -10.05 0.65
CA ALA A 150 -17.05 -10.50 0.15
C ALA A 150 -17.46 -9.73 -1.12
N ALA A 151 -17.06 -8.46 -1.24
CA ALA A 151 -17.26 -7.65 -2.44
C ALA A 151 -16.22 -7.98 -3.53
N SER A 152 -16.67 -7.99 -4.79
CA SER A 152 -15.83 -8.16 -5.97
C SER A 152 -15.73 -6.85 -6.77
N PRO A 153 -14.55 -6.50 -7.33
CA PRO A 153 -13.27 -7.20 -7.17
C PRO A 153 -12.61 -6.87 -5.83
N ALA A 154 -11.99 -7.87 -5.20
CA ALA A 154 -11.31 -7.75 -3.90
C ALA A 154 -9.94 -7.03 -3.97
N GLY A 155 -9.56 -6.49 -5.14
CA GLY A 155 -8.36 -5.67 -5.35
C GLY A 155 -7.07 -6.43 -5.68
N GLY A 156 -7.07 -7.77 -5.67
CA GLY A 156 -5.93 -8.60 -6.10
C GLY A 156 -6.35 -9.79 -6.95
N ASP A 157 -5.38 -10.59 -7.37
CA ASP A 157 -5.56 -11.68 -8.34
C ASP A 157 -6.28 -12.90 -7.73
N VAL A 158 -6.08 -13.13 -6.42
CA VAL A 158 -6.71 -14.22 -5.66
C VAL A 158 -7.20 -13.69 -4.32
N SER A 159 -8.43 -14.02 -3.93
CA SER A 159 -8.95 -13.82 -2.58
C SER A 159 -8.71 -15.05 -1.73
N CYS A 160 -8.30 -14.86 -0.48
CA CYS A 160 -7.99 -15.93 0.46
C CYS A 160 -8.63 -15.69 1.83
N TRP A 161 -9.16 -16.76 2.44
CA TRP A 161 -9.78 -16.73 3.78
C TRP A 161 -9.22 -17.84 4.65
N LEU A 162 -8.97 -17.56 5.92
CA LEU A 162 -8.75 -18.59 6.93
C LEU A 162 -10.07 -18.88 7.65
N ALA A 163 -10.64 -20.06 7.44
CA ALA A 163 -11.91 -20.49 8.03
C ALA A 163 -11.83 -21.98 8.39
N ASP A 164 -12.40 -22.37 9.53
CA ASP A 164 -12.46 -23.78 9.97
C ASP A 164 -11.11 -24.53 9.84
N GLY A 165 -10.02 -23.88 10.27
CA GLY A 165 -8.67 -24.44 10.20
C GLY A 165 -8.11 -24.64 8.79
N LYS A 166 -8.68 -24.01 7.76
CA LYS A 166 -8.26 -24.12 6.35
C LYS A 166 -8.11 -22.74 5.69
N TYR A 167 -7.16 -22.63 4.77
CA TYR A 167 -7.08 -21.52 3.82
C TYR A 167 -7.89 -21.85 2.58
N PHE A 168 -8.84 -21.00 2.25
CA PHE A 168 -9.67 -21.07 1.05
C PHE A 168 -9.19 -20.06 0.02
N PHE A 169 -9.31 -20.39 -1.27
CA PHE A 169 -8.83 -19.56 -2.36
C PHE A 169 -9.87 -19.39 -3.46
N GLN A 170 -9.99 -18.18 -3.97
CA GLN A 170 -10.84 -17.82 -5.11
C GLN A 170 -10.07 -16.94 -6.09
N ALA A 171 -9.96 -17.36 -7.33
CA ALA A 171 -9.38 -16.54 -8.39
C ALA A 171 -10.30 -15.38 -8.77
N ASN A 172 -9.73 -14.18 -8.91
CA ASN A 172 -10.43 -12.96 -9.32
C ASN A 172 -10.05 -12.52 -10.75
N THR A 173 -8.83 -12.86 -11.18
CA THR A 173 -8.25 -12.48 -12.48
C THR A 173 -7.69 -13.71 -13.20
N ASP A 174 -7.25 -13.55 -14.46
CA ASP A 174 -6.59 -14.63 -15.20
C ASP A 174 -5.23 -15.02 -14.60
N LYS A 175 -4.49 -14.08 -14.00
CA LYS A 175 -3.31 -14.40 -13.17
C LYS A 175 -3.70 -15.27 -11.98
N GLY A 176 -4.83 -14.95 -11.33
CA GLY A 176 -5.37 -15.74 -10.25
C GLY A 176 -5.73 -17.17 -10.67
N LYS A 177 -6.34 -17.34 -11.86
CA LYS A 177 -6.63 -18.67 -12.41
C LYS A 177 -5.35 -19.46 -12.68
N LYS A 178 -4.33 -18.84 -13.29
CA LYS A 178 -3.00 -19.44 -13.51
C LYS A 178 -2.37 -19.88 -12.18
N PHE A 179 -2.44 -19.04 -11.16
CA PHE A 179 -1.97 -19.39 -9.82
C PHE A 179 -2.69 -20.62 -9.25
N ILE A 180 -4.02 -20.63 -9.30
CA ILE A 180 -4.82 -21.74 -8.77
C ILE A 180 -4.53 -23.06 -9.49
N GLU A 181 -4.40 -23.06 -10.81
CA GLU A 181 -4.02 -24.26 -11.57
C GLU A 181 -2.61 -24.75 -11.18
N ASN A 182 -1.65 -23.84 -11.00
CA ASN A 182 -0.30 -24.21 -10.54
C ASN A 182 -0.30 -24.76 -9.10
N ALA A 183 -1.21 -24.28 -8.24
CA ALA A 183 -1.36 -24.71 -6.85
C ALA A 183 -2.21 -25.97 -6.69
N LYS A 184 -2.88 -26.45 -7.74
CA LYS A 184 -3.94 -27.47 -7.69
C LYS A 184 -3.51 -28.77 -7.02
N ALA A 185 -2.26 -29.18 -7.18
CA ALA A 185 -1.73 -30.39 -6.55
C ALA A 185 -1.69 -30.33 -5.01
N ALA A 186 -1.65 -29.13 -4.43
CA ALA A 186 -1.68 -28.90 -2.98
C ALA A 186 -3.08 -28.55 -2.44
N LEU A 187 -4.03 -28.24 -3.33
CA LEU A 187 -5.37 -27.80 -2.97
C LEU A 187 -6.41 -28.93 -3.12
N THR A 188 -7.49 -28.81 -2.36
CA THR A 188 -8.61 -29.76 -2.37
C THR A 188 -9.93 -29.01 -2.46
N ASP A 189 -10.92 -29.61 -3.12
CA ASP A 189 -12.27 -29.04 -3.15
C ASP A 189 -12.91 -29.07 -1.76
N SER A 190 -13.56 -27.98 -1.39
CA SER A 190 -14.28 -27.83 -0.13
C SER A 190 -15.52 -26.97 -0.29
N ALA A 191 -16.53 -27.23 0.56
CA ALA A 191 -17.69 -26.38 0.68
C ALA A 191 -17.30 -24.99 1.23
N ASP A 192 -18.02 -23.95 0.84
CA ASP A 192 -17.74 -22.54 1.15
C ASP A 192 -18.54 -21.99 2.33
N ALA A 193 -19.43 -22.78 2.95
CA ALA A 193 -20.25 -22.35 4.08
C ALA A 193 -19.43 -21.71 5.23
N ALA A 194 -18.26 -22.26 5.56
CA ALA A 194 -17.37 -21.71 6.58
C ALA A 194 -16.79 -20.34 6.18
N VAL A 195 -16.55 -20.11 4.88
CA VAL A 195 -16.07 -18.83 4.35
C VAL A 195 -17.17 -17.76 4.48
N GLU A 196 -18.43 -18.11 4.22
CA GLU A 196 -19.56 -17.19 4.36
C GLU A 196 -19.78 -16.75 5.82
N GLU A 197 -19.59 -17.66 6.79
CA GLU A 197 -19.66 -17.30 8.21
C GLU A 197 -18.49 -16.40 8.63
N VAL A 198 -17.26 -16.69 8.21
CA VAL A 198 -16.10 -15.82 8.47
C VAL A 198 -16.28 -14.44 7.82
N LYS A 199 -16.87 -14.35 6.62
CA LYS A 199 -17.17 -13.07 5.98
C LYS A 199 -18.11 -12.22 6.84
N LYS A 200 -19.17 -12.81 7.41
CA LYS A 200 -20.11 -12.12 8.31
C LYS A 200 -19.44 -11.69 9.61
N ASP A 201 -18.64 -12.57 10.23
CA ASP A 201 -17.89 -12.26 11.45
C ASP A 201 -16.92 -11.09 11.24
N ILE A 202 -16.15 -11.11 10.15
CA ILE A 202 -15.23 -10.02 9.82
C ILE A 202 -15.99 -8.70 9.66
N LYS A 203 -17.14 -8.70 8.95
CA LYS A 203 -17.95 -7.49 8.78
C LYS A 203 -18.44 -6.94 10.14
N ALA A 204 -18.92 -7.80 11.02
CA ALA A 204 -19.34 -7.40 12.37
C ALA A 204 -18.18 -6.81 13.19
N LYS A 205 -16.99 -7.43 13.12
CA LYS A 205 -15.78 -6.93 13.78
C LYS A 205 -15.29 -5.61 13.19
N VAL A 206 -15.40 -5.40 11.89
CA VAL A 206 -15.06 -4.13 11.22
C VAL A 206 -16.01 -3.01 11.65
N GLU A 207 -17.31 -3.30 11.71
CA GLU A 207 -18.34 -2.36 12.17
C GLU A 207 -18.10 -1.93 13.63
N ALA A 208 -17.66 -2.86 14.48
CA ALA A 208 -17.34 -2.57 15.87
C ALA A 208 -16.02 -1.79 16.08
N GLN A 209 -15.26 -1.48 15.03
CA GLN A 209 -13.99 -0.76 15.19
C GLN A 209 -14.22 0.70 15.63
N PRO A 210 -13.34 1.29 16.46
CA PRO A 210 -13.51 2.65 16.99
C PRO A 210 -13.63 3.76 15.92
N PHE A 211 -13.18 3.46 14.70
CA PHE A 211 -13.07 4.41 13.60
C PHE A 211 -13.85 3.95 12.36
N ALA A 212 -14.80 3.02 12.48
CA ALA A 212 -15.58 2.52 11.34
C ALA A 212 -16.45 3.61 10.67
N HIS A 213 -16.91 4.59 11.46
CA HIS A 213 -17.89 5.62 11.04
C HIS A 213 -17.31 7.03 10.99
N LEU A 214 -16.12 7.20 10.42
CA LEU A 214 -15.57 8.54 10.21
C LEU A 214 -16.39 9.28 9.14
N ASP A 215 -16.82 10.51 9.46
CA ASP A 215 -17.55 11.34 8.51
C ASP A 215 -16.60 12.03 7.53
N LEU A 216 -16.79 11.76 6.23
CA LEU A 216 -16.03 12.34 5.13
C LEU A 216 -16.84 13.40 4.33
N SER A 217 -18.01 13.81 4.82
CA SER A 217 -18.92 14.74 4.13
C SER A 217 -18.28 16.10 3.81
N LYS A 218 -17.43 16.63 4.70
CA LYS A 218 -16.67 17.87 4.45
C LYS A 218 -15.57 17.73 3.40
N PHE A 219 -15.24 16.50 2.98
CA PHE A 219 -14.14 16.21 2.06
C PHE A 219 -14.61 15.90 0.63
N GLN A 220 -15.70 16.55 0.19
CA GLN A 220 -16.33 16.37 -1.13
C GLN A 220 -15.95 17.47 -2.14
N GLY A 221 -14.86 18.22 -1.91
CA GLY A 221 -14.35 19.25 -2.82
C GLY A 221 -14.95 20.65 -2.65
N LYS A 222 -16.23 20.76 -2.27
CA LYS A 222 -16.96 22.05 -2.22
C LYS A 222 -16.29 23.11 -1.32
N ASP A 223 -15.84 22.70 -0.14
CA ASP A 223 -15.25 23.60 0.86
C ASP A 223 -13.71 23.59 0.84
N MET A 224 -13.09 23.19 -0.29
CA MET A 224 -11.63 23.01 -0.38
C MET A 224 -10.85 24.23 0.11
N LEU A 225 -11.19 25.44 -0.37
CA LEU A 225 -10.50 26.67 0.03
C LEU A 225 -10.78 27.07 1.49
N LYS A 226 -11.99 26.79 1.98
CA LYS A 226 -12.36 27.04 3.38
C LYS A 226 -11.53 26.16 4.31
N ILE A 227 -11.47 24.86 4.02
CA ILE A 227 -10.63 23.90 4.74
C ILE A 227 -9.15 24.28 4.61
N PHE A 228 -8.66 24.66 3.44
CA PHE A 228 -7.26 25.01 3.22
C PHE A 228 -6.79 26.20 4.08
N ASN A 229 -7.65 27.21 4.23
CA ASN A 229 -7.36 28.45 4.95
C ASN A 229 -7.78 28.42 6.43
N SER A 230 -8.42 27.35 6.89
CA SER A 230 -8.87 27.22 8.28
C SER A 230 -7.70 27.24 9.27
N LYS A 231 -7.94 27.84 10.44
CA LYS A 231 -6.97 27.87 11.54
C LYS A 231 -6.80 26.52 12.22
N VAL A 232 -7.66 25.53 11.91
CA VAL A 232 -7.54 24.16 12.43
C VAL A 232 -6.14 23.57 12.18
N TRP A 233 -5.49 23.95 11.07
CA TRP A 233 -4.15 23.50 10.71
C TRP A 233 -3.08 23.91 11.72
N ASP A 234 -3.22 25.06 12.39
CA ASP A 234 -2.26 25.51 13.40
C ASP A 234 -2.21 24.48 14.55
N LYS A 235 -3.38 24.06 15.05
CA LYS A 235 -3.50 23.09 16.15
C LYS A 235 -3.17 21.66 15.73
N VAL A 236 -3.67 21.19 14.59
CA VAL A 236 -3.48 19.76 14.22
C VAL A 236 -2.05 19.47 13.77
N SER A 237 -1.34 20.46 13.20
CA SER A 237 0.02 20.24 12.72
C SER A 237 1.10 20.43 13.79
N GLU A 238 0.81 21.15 14.87
CA GLU A 238 1.75 21.50 15.95
C GLU A 238 2.55 20.30 16.49
N PRO A 239 1.96 19.12 16.77
CA PRO A 239 2.75 17.98 17.28
C PRO A 239 3.70 17.37 16.24
N CYS A 240 3.51 17.66 14.95
CA CYS A 240 4.20 16.96 13.86
C CYS A 240 5.70 17.28 13.84
N VAL A 241 6.52 16.25 14.03
CA VAL A 241 8.00 16.37 13.98
C VAL A 241 8.61 16.17 12.59
N GLY A 242 7.81 16.11 11.53
CA GLY A 242 8.30 16.01 10.15
C GLY A 242 9.03 14.71 9.77
N CYS A 243 8.98 13.66 10.60
CA CYS A 243 9.79 12.43 10.43
C CYS A 243 9.47 11.55 9.21
N GLY A 244 8.35 11.78 8.51
CA GLY A 244 7.98 11.03 7.30
C GLY A 244 7.54 9.57 7.50
N THR A 245 7.56 9.00 8.71
CA THR A 245 7.15 7.59 8.95
C THR A 245 5.80 7.26 8.30
N CYS A 246 4.84 8.18 8.41
CA CYS A 246 3.51 8.00 7.88
C CYS A 246 3.44 8.00 6.34
N THR A 247 4.38 8.58 5.58
CA THR A 247 4.44 8.42 4.11
C THR A 247 5.07 7.08 3.74
N TYR A 248 6.12 6.66 4.45
CA TYR A 248 6.86 5.43 4.18
C TYR A 248 6.02 4.16 4.40
N VAL A 249 5.18 4.12 5.44
CA VAL A 249 4.30 2.96 5.71
C VAL A 249 2.98 3.00 4.95
N CYS A 250 2.67 4.08 4.24
CA CYS A 250 1.36 4.27 3.61
C CYS A 250 1.32 3.60 2.23
N PRO A 251 0.33 2.73 1.96
CA PRO A 251 0.22 1.97 0.70
C PRO A 251 -0.09 2.83 -0.53
N THR A 252 -0.61 4.06 -0.34
CA THR A 252 -0.95 4.98 -1.44
C THR A 252 0.05 6.13 -1.58
N CYS A 253 1.09 6.20 -0.73
CA CYS A 253 2.10 7.24 -0.87
C CYS A 253 3.11 6.84 -1.95
N MET A 254 3.29 7.74 -2.91
CA MET A 254 3.93 7.47 -4.19
C MET A 254 4.91 8.57 -4.63
N CYS A 255 5.29 9.45 -3.69
CA CYS A 255 6.26 10.51 -3.94
C CYS A 255 7.66 9.90 -4.06
N PHE A 256 8.46 10.42 -4.98
CA PHE A 256 9.86 10.09 -5.15
C PHE A 256 10.67 11.34 -5.47
N ASP A 257 11.98 11.19 -5.34
CA ASP A 257 13.00 12.10 -5.79
C ASP A 257 13.95 11.36 -6.73
N VAL A 258 14.68 12.09 -7.55
CA VAL A 258 15.66 11.57 -8.50
C VAL A 258 17.01 12.17 -8.17
N ARG A 259 17.98 11.31 -7.87
CA ARG A 259 19.33 11.70 -7.47
C ARG A 259 20.35 11.16 -8.44
N ASP A 260 21.25 12.02 -8.85
CA ASP A 260 22.39 11.70 -9.70
C ASP A 260 23.63 11.44 -8.81
N PHE A 261 24.30 10.33 -9.06
CA PHE A 261 25.51 9.92 -8.35
C PHE A 261 26.68 9.82 -9.32
N ASP A 262 27.79 10.50 -9.01
CA ASP A 262 29.04 10.41 -9.77
C ASP A 262 29.64 9.00 -9.66
N THR A 263 30.00 8.39 -10.79
CA THR A 263 30.65 7.07 -10.86
C THR A 263 32.15 7.15 -11.14
N GLY A 264 32.72 8.36 -11.22
CA GLY A 264 34.11 8.65 -11.59
C GLY A 264 34.36 8.72 -13.10
N ASN A 265 33.52 8.05 -13.89
CA ASN A 265 33.55 8.05 -15.36
C ASN A 265 32.14 8.27 -15.95
N GLY A 266 31.25 8.93 -15.22
CA GLY A 266 29.85 8.99 -15.58
C GLY A 266 28.93 9.37 -14.44
N VAL A 267 27.62 9.24 -14.70
CA VAL A 267 26.56 9.52 -13.74
C VAL A 267 25.60 8.34 -13.67
N ARG A 268 25.20 7.97 -12.47
CA ARG A 268 24.12 7.01 -12.22
C ARG A 268 22.93 7.72 -11.59
N GLN A 269 21.79 7.68 -12.27
CA GLN A 269 20.55 8.25 -11.77
C GLN A 269 19.74 7.21 -11.00
N ILE A 270 19.38 7.53 -9.76
CA ILE A 270 18.57 6.68 -8.89
C ILE A 270 17.29 7.42 -8.52
N ARG A 271 16.15 6.78 -8.73
CA ARG A 271 14.88 7.16 -8.12
C ARG A 271 14.84 6.63 -6.69
N CYS A 272 14.56 7.49 -5.71
CA CYS A 272 14.38 7.12 -4.31
C CYS A 272 13.00 7.56 -3.82
N TRP A 273 12.37 6.79 -2.93
CA TRP A 273 11.16 7.29 -2.26
C TRP A 273 11.42 8.60 -1.55
N ASP A 274 10.44 9.48 -1.63
CA ASP A 274 10.48 10.76 -0.95
C ASP A 274 9.12 11.05 -0.29
N SER A 275 9.02 12.19 0.38
CA SER A 275 7.88 12.59 1.17
C SER A 275 7.50 14.02 0.83
N CYS A 276 6.25 14.24 0.43
CA CYS A 276 5.70 15.58 0.26
C CYS A 276 5.69 16.44 1.55
N MET A 277 6.09 15.85 2.68
CA MET A 277 6.27 16.51 3.95
C MET A 277 7.71 16.95 4.25
N TYR A 278 8.70 16.55 3.45
CA TYR A 278 10.08 17.02 3.59
C TYR A 278 10.24 18.39 2.95
N ASN A 279 11.15 19.18 3.51
CA ASN A 279 11.38 20.56 3.05
C ASN A 279 11.88 20.58 1.60
N ASP A 280 12.83 19.71 1.29
CA ASP A 280 13.52 19.69 0.00
C ASP A 280 12.60 19.24 -1.15
N PHE A 281 11.56 18.44 -0.86
CA PHE A 281 10.63 17.92 -1.86
C PHE A 281 9.94 19.02 -2.68
N THR A 282 9.69 20.20 -2.09
CA THR A 282 9.11 21.35 -2.81
C THR A 282 10.06 22.51 -3.02
N GLN A 283 11.34 22.31 -2.74
CA GLN A 283 12.33 23.35 -2.97
C GLN A 283 12.48 23.60 -4.47
N MET A 284 12.20 24.82 -4.91
CA MET A 284 12.49 25.29 -6.26
C MET A 284 13.68 26.25 -6.23
N ALA A 285 14.23 26.58 -7.41
CA ALA A 285 15.44 27.39 -7.54
C ALA A 285 15.35 28.77 -6.83
N ALA A 286 14.15 29.35 -6.73
CA ALA A 286 13.95 30.67 -6.12
C ALA A 286 13.12 30.66 -4.84
N GLU A 287 12.33 29.61 -4.58
CA GLU A 287 11.34 29.63 -3.50
C GLU A 287 10.93 28.21 -3.05
N ASN A 288 10.43 28.09 -1.82
CA ASN A 288 9.72 26.93 -1.32
C ASN A 288 8.29 27.30 -0.90
N PRO A 289 7.25 26.84 -1.61
CA PRO A 289 5.86 27.22 -1.32
C PRO A 289 5.33 26.64 0.00
N ARG A 290 6.11 25.82 0.72
CA ARG A 290 5.72 25.17 1.98
C ARG A 290 6.81 25.32 3.04
N HIS A 291 7.02 26.55 3.47
CA HIS A 291 8.09 26.93 4.41
C HIS A 291 8.02 26.22 5.77
N THR A 292 6.82 26.02 6.32
CA THR A 292 6.69 25.46 7.68
C THR A 292 6.11 24.05 7.68
N GLN A 293 6.24 23.38 8.83
CA GLN A 293 5.68 22.05 9.03
C GLN A 293 4.14 22.03 8.90
N LYS A 294 3.49 23.17 9.13
CA LYS A 294 2.04 23.34 8.95
C LYS A 294 1.64 23.14 7.50
N GLU A 295 2.24 23.89 6.56
CA GLU A 295 1.86 23.80 5.14
C GLU A 295 2.15 22.40 4.58
N ARG A 296 3.27 21.79 4.99
CA ARG A 296 3.66 20.44 4.60
C ARG A 296 2.72 19.36 5.15
N SER A 297 2.31 19.48 6.42
CA SER A 297 1.35 18.56 7.02
C SER A 297 -0.04 18.73 6.42
N ARG A 298 -0.50 19.97 6.22
CA ARG A 298 -1.74 20.28 5.50
C ARG A 298 -1.74 19.64 4.11
N GLN A 299 -0.66 19.82 3.34
CA GLN A 299 -0.57 19.25 1.99
C GLN A 299 -0.80 17.74 2.00
N ARG A 300 -0.19 17.00 2.93
CA ARG A 300 -0.37 15.55 3.02
C ARG A 300 -1.85 15.18 3.15
N PHE A 301 -2.55 15.79 4.10
CA PHE A 301 -3.94 15.41 4.39
C PHE A 301 -4.90 15.94 3.35
N MET A 302 -4.71 17.18 2.86
CA MET A 302 -5.47 17.74 1.76
C MET A 302 -5.27 16.93 0.47
N HIS A 303 -4.06 16.47 0.17
CA HIS A 303 -3.85 15.58 -0.99
C HIS A 303 -4.65 14.29 -0.83
N LYS A 304 -4.61 13.66 0.34
CA LYS A 304 -5.29 12.38 0.57
C LYS A 304 -6.81 12.46 0.60
N LEU A 305 -7.34 13.52 1.20
CA LEU A 305 -8.77 13.65 1.49
C LEU A 305 -9.50 14.60 0.56
N MET A 306 -8.81 15.52 -0.13
CA MET A 306 -9.46 16.59 -0.91
C MET A 306 -9.00 16.58 -2.36
N TYR A 307 -7.71 16.77 -2.62
CA TYR A 307 -7.22 16.96 -4.00
C TYR A 307 -7.30 15.69 -4.82
N TYR A 308 -6.90 14.55 -4.25
CA TYR A 308 -6.95 13.28 -4.97
C TYR A 308 -8.38 12.86 -5.33
N PRO A 309 -9.40 12.90 -4.43
CA PRO A 309 -10.77 12.60 -4.83
C PRO A 309 -11.34 13.61 -5.83
N MET A 310 -10.98 14.89 -5.76
CA MET A 310 -11.37 15.87 -6.78
C MET A 310 -10.80 15.54 -8.17
N ALA A 311 -9.60 14.97 -8.24
CA ALA A 311 -8.92 14.62 -9.48
C ALA A 311 -9.24 13.20 -10.00
N HIS A 312 -9.77 12.32 -9.14
CA HIS A 312 -9.95 10.89 -9.43
C HIS A 312 -11.34 10.39 -9.05
N GLU A 313 -12.38 11.08 -9.54
CA GLU A 313 -13.78 10.62 -9.47
C GLU A 313 -14.25 10.22 -8.05
N GLY A 314 -13.85 11.00 -7.04
CA GLY A 314 -14.22 10.78 -5.65
C GLY A 314 -13.39 9.71 -4.92
N MET A 315 -12.41 9.08 -5.58
CA MET A 315 -11.51 8.13 -4.93
C MET A 315 -10.61 8.86 -3.93
N TYR A 316 -10.60 8.44 -2.66
CA TYR A 316 -9.64 8.95 -1.68
C TYR A 316 -8.26 8.29 -1.83
N SER A 317 -7.18 9.03 -1.57
CA SER A 317 -5.80 8.47 -1.47
C SER A 317 -5.48 8.01 -0.04
N CYS A 318 -6.50 7.59 0.71
CA CYS A 318 -6.39 6.86 1.97
C CYS A 318 -7.19 5.56 1.86
N VAL A 319 -6.66 4.51 2.47
CA VAL A 319 -7.26 3.15 2.47
C VAL A 319 -7.59 2.63 3.87
N GLY A 320 -7.49 3.50 4.88
CA GLY A 320 -7.84 3.16 6.27
C GLY A 320 -7.06 2.01 6.91
N CYS A 321 -5.84 1.68 6.43
CA CYS A 321 -5.02 0.58 6.95
C CYS A 321 -4.49 0.78 8.39
N GLY A 322 -4.63 1.98 8.94
CA GLY A 322 -4.21 2.29 10.32
C GLY A 322 -2.70 2.39 10.57
N ARG A 323 -1.81 2.05 9.62
CA ARG A 323 -0.35 2.08 9.86
C ARG A 323 0.18 3.46 10.27
N CYS A 324 -0.41 4.55 9.76
CA CYS A 324 -0.04 5.90 10.16
C CYS A 324 -0.57 6.31 11.55
N VAL A 325 -1.66 5.68 12.01
CA VAL A 325 -2.19 5.86 13.37
C VAL A 325 -1.28 5.15 14.36
N GLU A 326 -0.82 3.95 14.00
CA GLU A 326 -0.01 3.07 14.83
C GLU A 326 1.46 3.52 14.96
N ASN A 327 2.08 3.99 13.88
CA ASN A 327 3.54 4.23 13.85
C ASN A 327 3.93 5.71 14.01
N CYS A 328 2.99 6.63 14.25
CA CYS A 328 3.36 8.03 14.47
C CYS A 328 3.90 8.22 15.90
N PRO A 329 5.14 8.69 16.10
CA PRO A 329 5.74 8.82 17.44
C PRO A 329 5.03 9.87 18.32
N VAL A 330 4.32 10.82 17.70
CA VAL A 330 3.57 11.89 18.37
C VAL A 330 2.06 11.71 18.27
N ASN A 331 1.59 10.53 17.83
CA ASN A 331 0.18 10.22 17.64
C ASN A 331 -0.57 11.22 16.73
N MET A 332 0.12 11.89 15.79
CA MET A 332 -0.51 12.73 14.77
C MET A 332 -0.90 11.90 13.55
N ASN A 333 -2.18 11.87 13.21
CA ASN A 333 -2.70 10.97 12.19
C ASN A 333 -3.97 11.51 11.50
N ILE A 334 -4.37 10.83 10.42
CA ILE A 334 -5.49 11.26 9.56
C ILE A 334 -6.84 11.24 10.27
N VAL A 335 -7.03 10.34 11.26
CA VAL A 335 -8.28 10.27 12.03
C VAL A 335 -8.47 11.54 12.86
N LYS A 336 -7.41 12.02 13.51
CA LYS A 336 -7.44 13.29 14.24
C LYS A 336 -7.74 14.48 13.33
N VAL A 337 -7.19 14.48 12.12
CA VAL A 337 -7.45 15.55 11.13
C VAL A 337 -8.91 15.54 10.69
N ILE A 338 -9.47 14.37 10.36
CA ILE A 338 -10.88 14.24 9.97
C ILE A 338 -11.78 14.77 11.08
N LYS A 339 -11.57 14.31 12.33
CA LYS A 339 -12.36 14.76 13.49
C LYS A 339 -12.25 16.26 13.72
N ALA A 340 -11.03 16.80 13.73
CA ALA A 340 -10.81 18.22 13.96
C ALA A 340 -11.46 19.12 12.88
N ILE A 341 -11.45 18.69 11.61
CA ILE A 341 -12.12 19.42 10.53
C ILE A 341 -13.65 19.38 10.69
N ASN A 342 -14.20 18.23 11.11
CA ASN A 342 -15.64 18.10 11.35
C ASN A 342 -16.10 18.94 12.55
N GLU A 343 -15.28 19.04 13.59
CA GLU A 343 -15.53 19.82 14.80
C GLU A 343 -15.20 21.33 14.65
N SER A 344 -14.59 21.76 13.53
CA SER A 344 -14.21 23.16 13.34
C SER A 344 -15.40 24.04 12.96
N ASP A 345 -15.60 25.13 13.69
CA ASP A 345 -16.66 26.12 13.44
C ASP A 345 -16.38 27.01 12.21
N ASP A 346 -15.12 27.12 11.79
CA ASP A 346 -14.67 27.92 10.64
C ASP A 346 -14.69 27.15 9.30
N ILE A 347 -15.24 25.93 9.28
CA ILE A 347 -15.42 25.04 8.13
C ILE A 347 -16.87 24.54 8.08
#